data_AF-A0A4Z0EMF7-F1
#
_entry.id   AF-A0A4Z0EMF7-F1
#
_cell.length_a   1.000
_cell.length_b   1.000
_cell.length_c   1.000
_cell.angle_alpha   90.00
_cell.angle_beta   90.00
_cell.angle_gamma   90.00
#
_symmetry.space_group_name_H-M   'P 1'
#
loop_
_entity.id
_entity.type
_entity.pdbx_description
1 polymer ?
#
loop_
_entity_poly.entity_id
_entity_poly.type
_entity_poly.pdbx_seq_one_letter_code
_entity_poly.pdbx_strand_id
1 'polypeptide(L)'
;MAILDNLAKAAKDFFVEPDGEAPAAAAPRVAVPLAIPTPPLTGLPPGSTQPEQRHLDHIAQLLAGDGRDFGAFTKMVKSLAASGLSGPLLYQTAFNAFAAVTGTDLPTLLTSADALAQKLADDRARIQERHREKMGDTVPLQGKPGALAQLRNQEAQLQADVAALTQQLTEKSQQLTDTQQQLHQEATKAQAALASYELAHAAAVAELQAHQQATKSFLIK
;
A
#
# COMPACT_ATOMS: atom_id res chain seq x y z
N MET A 1 -7.36 -20.50 21.96
CA MET A 1 -7.80 -19.27 22.67
C MET A 1 -6.67 -18.24 22.70
N ALA A 2 -6.22 -17.70 21.55
CA ALA A 2 -5.13 -16.70 21.50
C ALA A 2 -5.48 -15.48 20.64
N ILE A 3 -6.68 -15.46 20.06
CA ILE A 3 -7.13 -14.41 19.14
C ILE A 3 -7.88 -13.30 19.90
N LEU A 4 -8.49 -13.64 21.04
CA LEU A 4 -9.26 -12.70 21.87
C LEU A 4 -8.36 -11.75 22.70
N ASP A 5 -7.15 -12.15 23.04
CA ASP A 5 -6.22 -11.31 23.82
C ASP A 5 -5.64 -10.13 23.04
N ASN A 6 -5.51 -10.26 21.71
CA ASN A 6 -4.98 -9.17 20.89
C ASN A 6 -6.02 -8.08 20.61
N LEU A 7 -7.32 -8.39 20.66
CA LEU A 7 -8.38 -7.41 20.49
C LEU A 7 -8.56 -6.52 21.74
N ALA A 8 -8.39 -7.11 22.93
CA ALA A 8 -8.48 -6.38 24.20
C ALA A 8 -7.30 -5.41 24.41
N LYS A 9 -6.14 -5.68 23.79
CA LYS A 9 -4.98 -4.79 23.85
C LYS A 9 -5.14 -3.56 22.95
N ALA A 10 -5.73 -3.73 21.76
CA ALA A 10 -5.99 -2.62 20.83
C ALA A 10 -7.11 -1.67 21.30
N ALA A 11 -8.10 -2.17 22.05
CA ALA A 11 -9.19 -1.34 22.58
C ALA A 11 -8.77 -0.44 23.75
N LYS A 12 -7.65 -0.75 24.42
CA LYS A 12 -7.17 0.00 25.59
C LYS A 12 -6.37 1.25 25.21
N ASP A 13 -5.78 1.27 24.01
CA ASP A 13 -5.03 2.42 23.49
C ASP A 13 -5.91 3.46 22.79
N PHE A 14 -7.21 3.19 22.60
CA PHE A 14 -8.16 4.13 21.99
C PHE A 14 -8.96 4.95 23.02
N PHE A 15 -8.83 4.64 24.32
CA PHE A 15 -9.64 5.24 25.39
C PHE A 15 -8.81 6.04 26.41
N VAL A 16 -7.68 6.61 25.99
CA VAL A 16 -6.95 7.61 26.77
C VAL A 16 -7.23 8.99 26.19
N GLU A 17 -8.21 9.64 26.79
CA GLU A 17 -8.48 11.07 26.72
C GLU A 17 -7.38 11.84 27.50
N PRO A 18 -6.96 13.02 27.02
CA PRO A 18 -6.78 14.10 27.97
C PRO A 18 -7.47 15.39 27.53
N ASP A 19 -8.28 15.89 28.46
CA ASP A 19 -8.91 17.21 28.54
C ASP A 19 -7.96 18.40 28.33
N GLY A 20 -8.57 19.50 27.88
CA GLY A 20 -8.16 20.84 28.29
C GLY A 20 -7.82 21.81 27.15
N GLU A 21 -8.78 22.66 26.77
CA GLU A 21 -8.77 24.13 27.00
C GLU A 21 -9.53 24.89 25.87
N ALA A 22 -10.66 25.49 26.25
CA ALA A 22 -11.28 26.63 25.58
C ALA A 22 -11.20 27.80 26.59
N PRO A 23 -11.16 29.11 26.21
CA PRO A 23 -12.11 29.73 25.27
C PRO A 23 -11.58 30.96 24.46
N ALA A 24 -12.38 31.45 23.50
CA ALA A 24 -12.82 32.87 23.36
C ALA A 24 -13.21 33.26 21.92
N ALA A 25 -14.28 34.04 21.84
CA ALA A 25 -14.95 34.52 20.62
C ALA A 25 -14.33 35.83 20.05
N ALA A 26 -14.37 36.02 18.72
CA ALA A 26 -14.49 37.33 18.07
C ALA A 26 -14.84 37.26 16.55
N ALA A 27 -16.00 37.84 16.23
CA ALA A 27 -16.48 38.56 15.01
C ALA A 27 -16.01 38.23 13.57
N PRO A 28 -16.92 38.37 12.55
CA PRO A 28 -16.61 38.19 11.14
C PRO A 28 -16.02 39.47 10.51
N ARG A 29 -15.00 39.33 9.67
CA ARG A 29 -14.54 40.40 8.75
C ARG A 29 -14.51 39.90 7.31
N VAL A 30 -15.06 40.73 6.45
CA VAL A 30 -15.25 40.55 5.00
C VAL A 30 -13.97 40.95 4.25
N ALA A 31 -13.76 40.33 3.07
CA ALA A 31 -13.28 40.94 1.81
C ALA A 31 -11.94 40.44 1.19
N VAL A 32 -12.10 39.78 0.02
CA VAL A 32 -11.30 39.79 -1.25
C VAL A 32 -9.97 39.01 -1.38
N PRO A 33 -9.52 38.67 -2.62
CA PRO A 33 -9.42 37.30 -3.10
C PRO A 33 -7.96 36.82 -3.14
N LEU A 34 -7.66 35.69 -2.49
CA LEU A 34 -6.31 35.11 -2.54
C LEU A 34 -6.16 34.14 -3.71
N ALA A 35 -5.15 34.46 -4.51
CA ALA A 35 -4.47 33.60 -5.45
C ALA A 35 -4.35 32.16 -4.96
N ILE A 36 -4.53 31.23 -5.89
CA ILE A 36 -4.32 29.79 -5.72
C ILE A 36 -2.90 29.59 -5.14
N PRO A 37 -2.75 29.08 -3.91
CA PRO A 37 -1.45 28.69 -3.42
C PRO A 37 -1.09 27.37 -4.08
N THR A 38 -0.15 27.41 -5.02
CA THR A 38 0.69 26.25 -5.32
C THR A 38 1.30 25.79 -3.99
N PRO A 39 1.12 24.52 -3.59
CA PRO A 39 1.71 24.06 -2.35
C PRO A 39 3.24 24.14 -2.49
N PRO A 40 3.94 24.84 -1.59
CA PRO A 40 5.39 24.79 -1.56
C PRO A 40 5.77 23.39 -1.09
N LEU A 41 6.48 22.64 -1.94
CA LEU A 41 7.10 21.35 -1.60
C LEU A 41 8.32 21.56 -0.67
N THR A 42 8.12 22.26 0.44
CA THR A 42 9.15 22.50 1.46
C THR A 42 8.93 21.51 2.58
N GLY A 43 9.44 20.29 2.40
CA GLY A 43 9.30 19.23 3.39
C GLY A 43 9.86 17.88 2.99
N LEU A 44 10.86 17.82 2.11
CA LEU A 44 11.63 16.59 1.93
C LEU A 44 12.91 16.65 2.75
N PRO A 45 13.29 15.54 3.42
CA PRO A 45 14.50 15.46 4.23
C PRO A 45 15.74 15.78 3.37
N PRO A 46 16.79 16.43 3.94
CA PRO A 46 18.02 16.72 3.23
C PRO A 46 18.74 15.40 2.93
N GLY A 47 18.55 14.88 1.72
CA GLY A 47 19.15 13.61 1.28
C GLY A 47 18.50 12.95 0.06
N SER A 48 17.32 13.40 -0.38
CA SER A 48 16.72 12.95 -1.63
C SER A 48 16.97 13.95 -2.76
N THR A 49 18.16 13.91 -3.37
CA THR A 49 18.25 14.26 -4.79
C THR A 49 17.17 13.46 -5.51
N GLN A 50 16.25 14.14 -6.19
CA GLN A 50 15.20 13.49 -6.97
C GLN A 50 15.82 12.40 -7.86
N PRO A 51 15.13 11.27 -8.12
CA PRO A 51 15.68 10.21 -8.97
C PRO A 51 16.14 10.76 -10.32
N GLU A 52 15.42 11.75 -10.86
CA GLU A 52 15.80 12.52 -12.05
C GLU A 52 17.18 13.18 -11.90
N GLN A 53 17.46 13.80 -10.75
CA GLN A 53 18.74 14.43 -10.47
C GLN A 53 19.88 13.40 -10.40
N ARG A 54 19.63 12.22 -9.81
CA ARG A 54 20.61 11.12 -9.82
C ARG A 54 20.87 10.57 -11.22
N HIS A 55 19.86 10.52 -12.08
CA HIS A 55 20.03 10.11 -13.47
C HIS A 55 20.83 11.13 -14.27
N LEU A 56 20.57 12.42 -14.05
CA LEU A 56 21.34 13.50 -14.66
C LEU A 56 22.81 13.47 -14.21
N ASP A 57 23.06 13.23 -12.92
CA ASP A 57 24.41 13.10 -12.38
C ASP A 57 25.15 11.87 -12.94
N HIS A 58 24.47 10.71 -13.05
CA HIS A 58 25.03 9.49 -13.65
C HIS A 58 25.39 9.70 -15.11
N ILE A 59 24.51 10.32 -15.90
CA ILE A 59 24.77 10.63 -17.32
C ILE A 59 25.92 11.65 -17.42
N ALA A 60 25.96 12.66 -16.55
CA ALA A 60 27.05 13.63 -16.51
C ALA A 60 28.40 12.98 -16.19
N GLN A 61 28.41 11.97 -15.31
CA GLN A 61 29.60 11.17 -14.99
C GLN A 61 30.02 10.25 -16.14
N LEU A 62 29.06 9.67 -16.88
CA LEU A 62 29.31 8.88 -18.08
C LEU A 62 29.90 9.71 -19.23
N LEU A 63 29.48 10.97 -19.31
CA LEU A 63 29.95 11.95 -20.28
C LEU A 63 31.20 12.72 -19.81
N ALA A 64 31.68 12.47 -18.59
CA ALA A 64 32.93 13.03 -18.11
C ALA A 64 34.11 12.25 -18.70
N GLY A 65 34.68 12.75 -19.80
CA GLY A 65 35.89 12.21 -20.39
C GLY A 65 37.18 12.88 -19.93
N ASP A 66 38.29 12.54 -20.60
CA ASP A 66 39.65 12.93 -20.23
C ASP A 66 40.01 14.40 -20.56
N GLY A 67 39.03 15.23 -20.93
CA GLY A 67 39.23 16.65 -21.24
C GLY A 67 39.74 16.91 -22.67
N ARG A 68 40.03 15.86 -23.44
CA ARG A 68 40.39 15.89 -24.87
C ARG A 68 39.32 15.27 -25.77
N ASP A 69 38.17 14.97 -25.19
CA ASP A 69 37.07 14.26 -25.80
C ASP A 69 35.97 15.22 -26.28
N PHE A 70 35.02 14.67 -27.04
CA PHE A 70 33.87 15.41 -27.53
C PHE A 70 33.05 16.07 -26.40
N GLY A 71 33.02 15.49 -25.19
CA GLY A 71 32.37 16.10 -24.02
C GLY A 71 32.99 17.46 -23.64
N ALA A 72 34.32 17.57 -23.63
CA ALA A 72 35.03 18.82 -23.39
C ALA A 72 34.83 19.85 -24.52
N PHE A 73 34.86 19.40 -25.78
CA PHE A 73 34.51 20.23 -26.94
C PHE A 73 33.09 20.81 -26.80
N THR A 74 32.12 19.99 -26.39
CA THR A 74 30.73 20.44 -26.21
C THR A 74 30.60 21.51 -25.12
N LYS A 75 31.40 21.42 -24.04
CA LYS A 75 31.44 22.47 -22.99
C LYS A 75 31.98 23.79 -23.56
N MET A 76 33.02 23.73 -24.40
CA MET A 76 33.56 24.91 -25.08
C MET A 76 32.54 25.52 -26.04
N VAL A 77 31.87 24.71 -26.87
CA VAL A 77 30.78 25.15 -27.74
C VAL A 77 29.66 25.83 -26.93
N LYS A 78 29.23 25.24 -25.81
CA LYS A 78 28.21 25.85 -24.93
C LYS A 78 28.67 27.19 -24.35
N SER A 79 29.95 27.30 -23.97
CA SER A 79 30.52 28.56 -23.47
C SER A 79 30.53 29.65 -24.55
N LEU A 80 30.99 29.34 -25.76
CA LEU A 80 31.01 30.31 -26.87
C LEU A 80 29.57 30.68 -27.31
N ALA A 81 28.64 29.73 -27.26
CA ALA A 81 27.23 29.98 -27.53
C ALA A 81 26.63 30.95 -26.50
N ALA A 82 26.96 30.79 -25.22
CA ALA A 82 26.55 31.72 -24.17
C ALA A 82 27.15 33.13 -24.35
N SER A 83 28.29 33.24 -25.03
CA SER A 83 28.91 34.51 -25.44
C SER A 83 28.27 35.14 -26.70
N GLY A 84 27.20 34.56 -27.25
CA GLY A 84 26.45 35.10 -28.39
C GLY A 84 26.89 34.60 -29.77
N LEU A 85 27.86 33.68 -29.85
CA LEU A 85 28.22 33.03 -31.11
C LEU A 85 27.17 31.97 -31.48
N SER A 86 26.80 31.91 -32.76
CA SER A 86 25.83 30.92 -33.26
C SER A 86 26.18 30.46 -34.68
N GLY A 87 25.50 29.41 -35.13
CA GLY A 87 25.66 28.90 -36.49
C GLY A 87 27.04 28.29 -36.78
N PRO A 88 27.46 28.23 -38.06
CA PRO A 88 28.73 27.59 -38.46
C PRO A 88 29.96 28.20 -37.81
N LEU A 89 29.96 29.52 -37.60
CA LEU A 89 31.06 30.26 -36.97
C LEU A 89 31.30 29.80 -35.53
N LEU A 90 30.25 29.45 -34.78
CA LEU A 90 30.38 28.90 -33.43
C LEU A 90 31.23 27.62 -33.43
N TYR A 91 30.86 26.65 -34.26
CA TYR A 91 31.53 25.35 -34.30
C TYR A 91 32.94 25.46 -34.86
N GLN A 92 33.17 26.30 -35.87
CA GLN A 92 34.50 26.51 -36.43
C GLN A 92 35.44 27.21 -35.43
N THR A 93 34.95 28.25 -34.74
CA THR A 93 35.73 28.95 -33.71
C THR A 93 36.00 28.04 -32.51
N ALA A 94 35.00 27.29 -32.05
CA ALA A 94 35.16 26.34 -30.96
C ALA A 94 36.14 25.22 -31.31
N PHE A 95 36.08 24.69 -32.53
CA PHE A 95 37.00 23.63 -32.97
C PHE A 95 38.43 24.15 -33.07
N ASN A 96 38.64 25.33 -33.66
CA ASN A 96 39.97 25.93 -33.76
C ASN A 96 40.57 26.22 -32.37
N ALA A 97 39.77 26.75 -31.44
CA ALA A 97 40.21 26.98 -30.07
C ALA A 97 40.49 25.67 -29.32
N PHE A 98 39.64 24.66 -29.51
CA PHE A 98 39.81 23.35 -28.89
C PHE A 98 41.08 22.65 -29.41
N ALA A 99 41.25 22.57 -30.73
CA ALA A 99 42.42 21.99 -31.37
C ALA A 99 43.72 22.71 -30.98
N ALA A 100 43.70 24.03 -30.80
CA ALA A 100 44.85 24.79 -30.32
C ALA A 100 45.24 24.45 -28.86
N VAL A 101 44.27 24.09 -28.01
CA VAL A 101 44.50 23.76 -26.59
C VAL A 101 44.85 22.29 -26.38
N THR A 102 44.18 21.38 -27.08
CA THR A 102 44.30 19.93 -26.86
C THR A 102 45.18 19.24 -27.89
N GLY A 103 45.49 19.88 -29.01
CA GLY A 103 46.21 19.27 -30.14
C GLY A 103 45.41 18.17 -30.85
N THR A 104 44.10 18.06 -30.60
CA THR A 104 43.24 17.02 -31.17
C THR A 104 42.75 17.41 -32.56
N ASP A 105 42.88 16.49 -33.52
CA ASP A 105 42.39 16.65 -34.88
C ASP A 105 40.91 16.25 -35.03
N LEU A 106 40.28 16.70 -36.11
CA LEU A 106 38.85 16.50 -36.34
C LEU A 106 38.45 15.01 -36.38
N PRO A 107 39.18 14.10 -37.06
CA PRO A 107 38.89 12.67 -37.03
C PRO A 107 38.86 12.08 -35.61
N THR A 108 39.88 12.37 -34.79
CA THR A 108 39.95 11.87 -33.40
C THR A 108 38.80 12.41 -32.54
N LEU A 109 38.44 13.68 -32.73
CA LEU A 109 37.30 14.28 -32.05
C LEU A 109 35.98 13.58 -32.42
N LEU A 110 35.75 13.29 -33.70
CA LEU A 110 34.57 12.57 -34.17
C LEU A 110 34.53 11.12 -33.67
N THR A 111 35.66 10.40 -33.69
CA THR A 111 35.76 9.05 -33.11
C THR A 111 35.42 9.06 -31.61
N SER A 112 35.85 10.09 -30.88
CA SER A 112 35.48 10.24 -29.47
C SER A 112 33.98 10.50 -29.26
N ALA A 113 33.32 11.17 -30.21
CA ALA A 113 31.87 11.38 -30.20
C ALA A 113 31.12 10.07 -30.40
N ASP A 114 31.55 9.25 -31.36
CA ASP A 114 30.96 7.92 -31.63
C ASP A 114 31.13 6.99 -30.42
N ALA A 115 32.30 7.01 -29.78
CA ALA A 115 32.56 6.24 -28.57
C ALA A 115 31.66 6.66 -27.39
N LEU A 116 31.39 7.96 -27.21
CA LEU A 116 30.45 8.45 -26.20
C LEU A 116 29.00 8.07 -26.53
N ALA A 117 28.60 8.15 -27.80
CA ALA A 117 27.28 7.72 -28.25
C ALA A 117 27.05 6.23 -27.99
N GLN A 118 28.03 5.39 -28.29
CA GLN A 118 27.96 3.95 -28.02
C GLN A 118 27.88 3.67 -26.52
N LYS A 119 28.69 4.34 -25.68
CA LYS A 119 28.63 4.21 -24.22
C LYS A 119 27.25 4.57 -23.66
N LEU A 120 26.61 5.62 -24.17
CA LEU A 120 25.24 5.99 -23.78
C LEU A 120 24.20 4.96 -24.23
N ALA A 121 24.35 4.40 -25.43
CA ALA A 121 23.46 3.36 -25.94
C ALA A 121 23.58 2.08 -25.09
N ASP A 122 24.80 1.68 -24.75
CA ASP A 122 25.08 0.50 -23.92
C ASP A 122 24.56 0.69 -22.48
N ASP A 123 24.75 1.87 -21.88
CA ASP A 123 24.22 2.18 -20.55
C ASP A 123 22.68 2.17 -20.54
N ARG A 124 22.05 2.77 -21.56
CA ARG A 124 20.59 2.72 -21.74
C ARG A 124 20.10 1.26 -21.82
N ALA A 125 20.76 0.41 -22.60
CA ALA A 125 20.40 -1.00 -22.72
C ALA A 125 20.48 -1.72 -21.36
N ARG A 126 21.56 -1.51 -20.60
CA ARG A 126 21.74 -2.08 -19.26
C ARG A 126 20.72 -1.59 -18.24
N ILE A 127 20.34 -0.31 -18.28
CA ILE A 127 19.32 0.25 -17.39
C ILE A 127 17.95 -0.34 -17.75
N GLN A 128 17.62 -0.46 -19.03
CA GLN A 128 16.37 -1.06 -19.48
C GLN A 128 16.27 -2.53 -19.08
N GLU A 129 17.35 -3.30 -19.19
CA GLU A 129 17.41 -4.69 -18.75
C GLU A 129 17.16 -4.81 -17.24
N ARG A 130 17.89 -4.04 -16.43
CA ARG A 130 17.65 -3.98 -14.97
C ARG A 130 16.23 -3.54 -14.61
N HIS A 131 15.62 -2.67 -15.41
CA HIS A 131 14.24 -2.23 -15.19
C HIS A 131 13.26 -3.36 -15.51
N ARG A 132 13.44 -4.09 -16.61
CA ARG A 132 12.62 -5.26 -16.96
C ARG A 132 12.73 -6.35 -15.90
N GLU A 133 13.94 -6.60 -15.38
CA GLU A 133 14.16 -7.53 -14.26
C GLU A 133 13.41 -7.09 -12.99
N LYS A 134 13.47 -5.80 -12.65
CA LYS A 134 12.75 -5.24 -11.48
C LYS A 134 11.23 -5.29 -11.63
N MET A 135 10.73 -5.08 -12.85
CA MET A 135 9.30 -5.20 -13.18
C MET A 135 8.83 -6.66 -13.24
N GLY A 136 9.77 -7.62 -13.28
CA GLY A 136 9.46 -9.04 -13.40
C GLY A 136 9.02 -9.46 -14.81
N ASP A 137 9.27 -8.62 -15.83
CA ASP A 137 8.98 -8.94 -17.23
C ASP A 137 10.00 -9.95 -17.81
N THR A 138 11.15 -10.11 -17.16
CA THR A 138 12.16 -11.12 -17.49
C THR A 138 12.44 -12.00 -16.27
N VAL A 139 12.58 -13.31 -16.50
CA VAL A 139 13.01 -14.26 -15.46
C VAL A 139 14.43 -13.89 -15.05
N PRO A 140 14.72 -13.61 -13.77
CA PRO A 140 16.08 -13.31 -13.34
C PRO A 140 16.98 -14.52 -13.61
N LEU A 141 18.08 -14.33 -14.34
CA LEU A 141 19.01 -15.42 -14.71
C LEU A 141 19.62 -16.12 -13.48
N GLN A 142 19.75 -15.41 -12.35
CA GLN A 142 20.19 -15.98 -11.08
C GLN A 142 19.58 -15.19 -9.91
N GLY A 143 18.66 -15.82 -9.17
CA GLY A 143 18.31 -15.38 -7.82
C GLY A 143 16.92 -14.75 -7.65
N LYS A 144 16.59 -14.57 -6.36
CA LYS A 144 15.27 -14.26 -5.76
C LYS A 144 14.34 -13.43 -6.65
N PRO A 145 13.04 -13.80 -6.73
CA PRO A 145 12.04 -13.01 -7.45
C PRO A 145 12.11 -11.54 -7.00
N GLY A 146 12.05 -10.62 -7.97
CA GLY A 146 12.10 -9.18 -7.70
C GLY A 146 11.01 -8.75 -6.71
N ALA A 147 11.21 -7.64 -6.00
CA ALA A 147 10.28 -7.17 -4.97
C ALA A 147 8.83 -7.06 -5.49
N LEU A 148 8.64 -6.67 -6.75
CA LEU A 148 7.32 -6.57 -7.38
C LEU A 148 6.67 -7.96 -7.61
N ALA A 149 7.46 -8.96 -8.03
CA ALA A 149 6.98 -10.33 -8.15
C ALA A 149 6.65 -10.95 -6.77
N GLN A 150 7.44 -10.65 -5.74
CA GLN A 150 7.13 -11.06 -4.36
C GLN A 150 5.82 -10.42 -3.86
N LEU A 151 5.62 -9.13 -4.13
CA LEU A 151 4.39 -8.43 -3.78
C LEU A 151 3.17 -9.00 -4.52
N ARG A 152 3.30 -9.34 -5.81
CA ARG A 152 2.21 -10.01 -6.57
C ARG A 152 1.87 -11.39 -6.01
N ASN A 153 2.89 -12.18 -5.65
CA ASN A 153 2.65 -13.48 -5.01
C ASN A 153 1.99 -13.33 -3.64
N GLN A 154 2.40 -12.33 -2.86
CA GLN A 154 1.80 -12.04 -1.57
C GLN A 154 0.36 -11.55 -1.71
N GLU A 155 0.07 -10.71 -2.71
CA GLU A 155 -1.29 -10.30 -3.05
C GLU A 155 -2.18 -11.49 -3.42
N ALA A 156 -1.70 -12.40 -4.28
CA ALA A 156 -2.43 -13.60 -4.66
C ALA A 156 -2.70 -14.52 -3.47
N GLN A 157 -1.72 -14.68 -2.57
CA GLN A 157 -1.90 -15.45 -1.34
C GLN A 157 -2.97 -14.81 -0.43
N LEU A 158 -2.90 -13.49 -0.23
CA LEU A 158 -3.89 -12.77 0.57
C LEU A 158 -5.29 -12.86 -0.03
N GLN A 159 -5.43 -12.80 -1.36
CA GLN A 159 -6.72 -13.01 -2.03
C GLN A 159 -7.27 -14.42 -1.79
N ALA A 160 -6.41 -15.45 -1.85
CA ALA A 160 -6.82 -16.83 -1.55
C ALA A 160 -7.24 -16.99 -0.08
N ASP A 161 -6.50 -16.38 0.85
CA ASP A 161 -6.82 -16.43 2.28
C ASP A 161 -8.15 -15.73 2.57
N VAL A 162 -8.41 -14.57 1.94
CA VAL A 162 -9.69 -13.85 2.05
C VAL A 162 -10.86 -14.70 1.54
N ALA A 163 -10.69 -15.37 0.40
CA ALA A 163 -11.72 -16.26 -0.14
C ALA A 163 -12.00 -17.43 0.81
N ALA A 164 -10.95 -18.08 1.34
CA ALA A 164 -11.09 -19.18 2.30
C ALA A 164 -11.78 -18.75 3.60
N LEU A 165 -11.39 -17.60 4.18
CA LEU A 165 -12.02 -17.06 5.38
C LEU A 165 -13.50 -16.70 5.14
N THR A 166 -13.83 -16.17 3.97
CA THR A 166 -15.21 -15.85 3.60
C THR A 166 -16.08 -17.12 3.53
N GLN A 167 -15.53 -18.21 2.99
CA GLN A 167 -16.21 -19.50 2.97
C GLN A 167 -16.44 -20.05 4.39
N GLN A 168 -15.41 -20.01 5.25
CA GLN A 168 -15.53 -20.43 6.65
C GLN A 168 -16.58 -19.61 7.42
N LEU A 169 -16.63 -18.30 7.19
CA LEU A 169 -17.63 -17.43 7.80
C LEU A 169 -19.05 -17.81 7.37
N THR A 170 -19.23 -18.13 6.09
CA THR A 170 -20.52 -18.58 5.54
C THR A 170 -20.95 -19.91 6.18
N GLU A 171 -20.04 -20.89 6.25
CA GLU A 171 -20.33 -22.18 6.90
C GLU A 171 -20.66 -22.02 8.38
N LYS A 172 -19.93 -21.17 9.11
CA LYS A 172 -20.20 -20.90 10.53
C LYS A 172 -21.51 -20.15 10.76
N SER A 173 -21.86 -19.23 9.86
CA SER A 173 -23.15 -18.53 9.89
C SER A 173 -24.32 -19.52 9.70
N GLN A 174 -24.18 -20.49 8.80
CA GLN A 174 -25.17 -21.53 8.62
C GLN A 174 -25.29 -22.41 9.87
N GLN A 175 -24.17 -22.89 10.42
CA GLN A 175 -24.15 -23.68 11.65
C GLN A 175 -24.81 -22.95 12.82
N LEU A 176 -24.58 -21.64 12.94
CA LEU A 176 -25.21 -20.81 13.97
C LEU A 176 -26.73 -20.75 13.78
N THR A 177 -27.19 -20.56 12.55
CA THR A 177 -28.63 -20.52 12.22
C THR A 177 -29.31 -21.86 12.53
N ASP A 178 -28.68 -22.97 12.14
CA ASP A 178 -29.21 -24.32 12.40
C ASP A 178 -29.29 -24.61 13.90
N THR A 179 -28.24 -24.22 14.65
CA THR A 179 -28.21 -24.38 16.11
C THR A 179 -29.30 -23.55 16.79
N GLN A 180 -29.53 -22.32 16.34
CA GLN A 180 -30.60 -21.48 16.88
C GLN A 180 -31.98 -22.10 16.64
N GLN A 181 -32.23 -22.68 15.46
CA GLN A 181 -33.48 -23.38 15.17
C GLN A 181 -33.66 -24.59 16.07
N GLN A 182 -32.62 -25.41 16.26
CA GLN A 182 -32.67 -26.56 17.17
C GLN A 182 -32.94 -26.14 18.62
N LEU A 183 -32.27 -25.08 19.10
CA LEU A 183 -32.51 -24.55 20.43
C LEU A 183 -33.96 -24.12 20.62
N HIS A 184 -34.54 -23.43 19.64
CA HIS A 184 -35.95 -23.02 19.70
C HIS A 184 -36.92 -24.21 19.71
N GLN A 185 -36.64 -25.25 18.92
CA GLN A 185 -37.43 -26.47 18.91
C GLN A 185 -37.35 -27.20 20.26
N GLU A 186 -36.16 -27.35 20.84
CA GLU A 186 -35.98 -28.00 22.14
C GLU A 186 -36.63 -27.20 23.27
N ALA A 187 -36.52 -25.87 23.25
CA ALA A 187 -37.21 -25.01 24.21
C ALA A 187 -38.73 -25.18 24.13
N THR A 188 -39.30 -25.23 22.93
CA THR A 188 -40.73 -25.43 22.72
C THR A 188 -41.19 -26.80 23.19
N LYS A 189 -40.41 -27.86 22.88
CA LYS A 189 -40.69 -29.23 23.36
C LYS A 189 -40.63 -29.32 24.89
N ALA A 190 -39.62 -28.71 25.51
CA ALA A 190 -39.49 -28.69 26.96
C ALA A 190 -40.68 -27.97 27.62
N GLN A 191 -41.11 -26.83 27.06
CA GLN A 191 -42.27 -26.11 27.55
C GLN A 191 -43.57 -26.92 27.41
N ALA A 192 -43.76 -27.61 26.28
CA ALA A 192 -44.91 -28.49 26.07
C ALA A 192 -44.90 -29.69 27.04
N ALA A 193 -43.73 -30.28 27.29
CA ALA A 193 -43.58 -31.38 28.24
C ALA A 193 -43.91 -30.93 29.68
N LEU A 194 -43.47 -29.72 30.07
CA LEU A 194 -43.81 -29.14 31.37
C LEU A 194 -45.32 -28.91 31.51
N ALA A 195 -45.96 -28.29 30.51
CA ALA A 195 -47.41 -28.10 30.52
C ALA A 195 -48.19 -29.42 30.58
N SER A 196 -47.72 -30.44 29.86
CA SER A 196 -48.32 -31.79 29.90
C SER A 196 -48.17 -32.44 31.28
N TYR A 197 -47.02 -32.27 31.93
CA TYR A 197 -46.79 -32.77 33.28
C TYR A 197 -47.70 -32.07 34.30
N GLU A 198 -47.81 -30.74 34.24
CA GLU A 198 -48.67 -29.96 35.13
C GLU A 198 -50.14 -30.36 35.00
N LEU A 199 -50.61 -30.59 33.77
CA LEU A 199 -51.97 -31.07 33.52
C LEU A 199 -52.21 -32.48 34.08
N ALA A 200 -51.28 -33.41 33.85
CA ALA A 200 -51.36 -34.76 34.40
C ALA A 200 -51.32 -34.75 35.94
N HIS A 201 -50.48 -33.90 36.53
CA HIS A 201 -50.40 -33.71 37.98
C HIS A 201 -51.71 -33.16 38.55
N ALA A 202 -52.28 -32.12 37.93
CA ALA A 202 -53.56 -31.54 38.35
C ALA A 202 -54.70 -32.57 38.29
N ALA A 203 -54.74 -33.39 37.24
CA ALA A 203 -55.72 -34.47 37.10
C ALA A 203 -55.58 -35.51 38.21
N ALA A 204 -54.35 -35.99 38.49
CA ALA A 204 -54.09 -36.95 39.55
C ALA A 204 -54.46 -36.41 40.95
N VAL A 205 -54.19 -35.12 41.22
CA VAL A 205 -54.61 -34.47 42.48
C VAL A 205 -56.13 -34.41 42.59
N ALA A 206 -56.84 -34.07 41.51
CA ALA A 206 -58.30 -34.03 41.50
C ALA A 206 -58.92 -35.41 41.73
N GLU A 207 -58.38 -36.46 41.10
CA GLU A 207 -58.81 -37.85 41.33
C GLU A 207 -58.58 -38.28 42.78
N LEU A 208 -57.39 -37.98 43.34
CA LEU A 208 -57.09 -38.30 44.73
C LEU A 208 -58.05 -37.61 45.71
N GLN A 209 -58.36 -36.33 45.47
CA GLN A 209 -59.32 -35.58 46.28
C GLN A 209 -60.74 -36.15 46.15
N ALA A 210 -61.17 -36.51 44.94
CA ALA A 210 -62.46 -37.15 44.70
C ALA A 210 -62.57 -38.50 45.43
N HIS A 211 -61.54 -39.34 45.35
CA HIS A 211 -61.47 -40.59 46.09
C HIS A 211 -61.44 -40.38 47.60
N GLN A 212 -60.71 -39.37 48.10
CA GLN A 212 -60.69 -39.05 49.53
C GLN A 212 -62.07 -38.58 50.03
N GLN A 213 -62.76 -37.73 49.28
CA GLN A 213 -64.12 -37.29 49.61
C GLN A 213 -65.11 -38.46 49.57
N ALA A 214 -65.06 -39.31 48.55
CA ALA A 214 -65.87 -40.51 48.49
C ALA A 214 -65.60 -41.43 49.70
N THR A 215 -64.33 -41.68 50.02
CA THR A 215 -63.91 -42.46 51.19
C THR A 215 -64.51 -41.88 52.48
N LYS A 216 -64.37 -40.57 52.72
CA LYS A 216 -64.94 -39.91 53.91
C LYS A 216 -66.46 -40.06 53.96
N SER A 217 -67.15 -39.81 52.86
CA SER A 217 -68.62 -39.87 52.79
C SER A 217 -69.19 -41.28 52.95
N PHE A 218 -68.50 -42.32 52.48
CA PHE A 218 -69.00 -43.69 52.52
C PHE A 218 -68.54 -44.51 53.73
N LEU A 219 -67.36 -44.22 54.30
CA LEU A 219 -66.76 -45.05 55.36
C LEU A 219 -66.77 -44.41 56.75
N ILE A 220 -66.96 -43.09 56.85
CA ILE A 220 -67.05 -42.39 58.14
C ILE A 220 -68.51 -41.96 58.33
N LYS A 221 -69.29 -42.79 59.04
CA LYS A 221 -70.60 -42.41 59.62
C LYS A 221 -70.42 -42.15 61.10
#